data_AF-A0A345ZK02-F1
#
_entry.id   AF-A0A345ZK02-F1
#
_cell.length_a   1.000
_cell.length_b   1.000
_cell.length_c   1.000
_cell.angle_alpha   90.00
_cell.angle_beta   90.00
_cell.angle_gamma   90.00
#
_symmetry.space_group_name_H-M   'P 1'
#
loop_
_entity.id
_entity.type
_entity.pdbx_description
1 polymer ?
#
loop_
_entity_poly.entity_id
_entity_poly.type
_entity_poly.pdbx_seq_one_letter_code
_entity_poly.pdbx_strand_id
1 'polypeptide(L)' 'MPTDRRPPWNKPSPKRAGPGGHLTPAQKAAAKERAEAAGRRYPNLVDNMWAMRQPKDDDRTPTS' A
#
# COMPACT_ATOMS: atom_id res chain seq x y z
N MET A 1 -28.63 19.04 4.48
CA MET A 1 -27.81 18.82 5.69
C MET A 1 -27.96 17.36 6.10
N PRO A 2 -26.90 16.55 6.22
CA PRO A 2 -27.05 15.17 6.67
C PRO A 2 -27.52 15.15 8.13
N THR A 3 -28.74 14.67 8.37
CA THR A 3 -29.40 14.55 9.69
C THR A 3 -29.15 13.17 10.28
N ASP A 4 -27.90 12.86 10.63
CA ASP A 4 -27.60 11.62 11.36
C ASP A 4 -27.16 11.97 12.79
N ARG A 5 -28.11 11.87 13.72
CA ARG A 5 -27.98 12.25 15.14
C ARG A 5 -27.44 11.10 16.01
N ARG A 6 -26.80 10.09 15.41
CA ARG A 6 -26.24 8.95 16.16
C ARG A 6 -24.90 9.34 16.76
N PRO A 7 -24.64 9.01 18.03
CA PRO A 7 -23.34 9.27 18.61
C PRO A 7 -22.24 8.49 17.87
N PRO A 8 -21.03 9.07 17.75
CA PRO A 8 -19.97 8.52 16.89
C PRO A 8 -19.51 7.12 17.29
N TRP A 9 -19.69 6.71 18.54
CA TRP A 9 -19.40 5.35 19.03
C TRP A 9 -20.43 4.29 18.62
N ASN A 10 -21.59 4.70 18.10
CA ASN A 10 -22.62 3.79 17.58
C ASN A 10 -22.51 3.61 16.05
N LYS A 11 -21.43 4.12 15.45
CA LYS A 11 -21.13 3.94 14.02
C LYS A 11 -20.31 2.66 13.84
N PRO A 12 -20.69 1.74 12.94
CA PRO A 12 -19.85 0.59 12.63
C PRO A 12 -18.49 1.05 12.11
N SER A 13 -17.41 0.37 12.52
CA SER A 13 -16.08 0.63 12.00
C SER A 13 -16.12 0.61 10.48
N PRO A 14 -15.52 1.60 9.79
CA PRO A 14 -15.41 1.55 8.34
C PRO A 14 -14.74 0.22 7.98
N LYS A 15 -15.36 -0.56 7.08
CA LYS A 15 -14.72 -1.76 6.53
C LYS A 15 -13.33 -1.32 6.05
N ARG A 16 -12.29 -2.00 6.53
CA ARG A 16 -10.91 -1.72 6.13
C ARG A 16 -10.90 -1.57 4.61
N ALA A 17 -10.41 -0.43 4.12
CA ALA A 17 -10.30 -0.16 2.71
C ALA A 17 -9.22 -1.09 2.13
N GLY A 18 -9.63 -2.32 1.80
CA GLY A 18 -8.77 -3.35 1.25
C GLY A 18 -7.77 -3.95 2.25
N PRO A 19 -7.00 -4.98 1.79
CA PRO A 19 -5.83 -5.43 2.51
C PRO A 19 -4.91 -4.22 2.70
N GLY A 20 -4.60 -3.90 3.95
CA GLY A 20 -3.69 -2.81 4.30
C GLY A 20 -2.42 -2.90 3.45
N GLY A 21 -1.84 -1.75 3.09
CA GLY A 21 -0.79 -1.59 2.09
C GLY A 21 0.45 -2.46 2.35
N HIS A 22 0.37 -3.73 2.03
CA HIS A 22 1.47 -4.66 2.00
C HIS A 22 2.08 -4.56 0.60
N LEU A 23 3.40 -4.38 0.55
CA LEU A 23 4.12 -4.49 -0.71
C LEU A 23 3.94 -5.91 -1.27
N THR A 24 3.63 -6.01 -2.55
CA THR A 24 3.69 -7.29 -3.26
C THR A 24 5.14 -7.81 -3.23
N PRO A 25 5.37 -9.13 -3.41
CA PRO A 25 6.72 -9.67 -3.50
C PRO A 25 7.59 -8.96 -4.53
N ALA A 26 7.01 -8.59 -5.69
CA ALA A 26 7.70 -7.84 -6.74
C ALA A 26 8.03 -6.40 -6.33
N GLN A 27 7.12 -5.70 -5.64
CA GLN A 27 7.41 -4.38 -5.07
C GLN A 27 8.55 -4.44 -4.04
N LYS A 28 8.60 -5.50 -3.22
CA LYS A 28 9.72 -5.69 -2.27
C LYS A 28 11.06 -5.90 -2.98
N ALA A 29 11.07 -6.68 -4.06
CA ALA A 29 12.27 -6.88 -4.87
C ALA A 29 12.76 -5.56 -5.49
N ALA A 30 11.84 -4.78 -6.08
CA ALA A 30 12.16 -3.48 -6.65
C ALA A 30 12.67 -2.47 -5.60
N ALA A 31 12.07 -2.47 -4.40
CA ALA A 31 12.56 -1.65 -3.28
C ALA A 31 13.99 -2.03 -2.85
N LYS A 32 14.27 -3.34 -2.80
CA LYS A 32 15.59 -3.85 -2.43
C LYS A 32 16.66 -3.48 -3.46
N GLU A 33 16.38 -3.68 -4.74
CA GLU A 33 17.31 -3.33 -5.83
C GLU A 33 17.65 -1.83 -5.81
N ARG A 34 16.62 -0.99 -5.63
CA ARG A 34 16.82 0.46 -5.50
C ARG A 34 17.65 0.84 -4.28
N ALA A 35 17.41 0.20 -3.14
CA ALA A 35 18.18 0.43 -1.93
C ALA A 35 19.66 0.04 -2.13
N GLU A 36 19.91 -1.11 -2.76
CA GLU A 36 21.26 -1.59 -3.10
C GLU A 36 21.97 -0.65 -4.09
N ALA A 37 21.28 -0.20 -5.14
CA ALA A 37 21.81 0.77 -6.11
C ALA A 37 22.13 2.12 -5.47
N ALA A 38 21.37 2.54 -4.46
CA ALA A 38 21.60 3.75 -3.69
C ALA A 38 22.59 3.56 -2.52
N GLY A 39 23.10 2.36 -2.28
CA GLY A 39 23.97 2.03 -1.14
C GLY A 39 23.28 2.16 0.22
N ARG A 40 21.95 2.10 0.26
CA ARG A 40 21.15 2.22 1.49
C ARG A 40 20.83 0.84 2.04
N ARG A 41 20.88 0.70 3.37
CA ARG A 41 20.49 -0.56 4.01
C ARG A 41 19.01 -0.85 3.77
N TYR A 42 18.71 -2.09 3.38
CA TYR A 42 17.35 -2.63 3.30
C TYR A 42 17.03 -3.45 4.59
N PRO A 43 15.79 -3.46 5.10
CA PRO A 43 14.61 -2.70 4.65
C PRO A 43 14.65 -1.23 5.09
N ASN A 44 14.19 -0.33 4.22
CA ASN A 44 14.07 1.10 4.52
C ASN A 44 12.71 1.68 4.08
N LEU A 45 12.32 2.80 4.69
CA LEU A 45 11.01 3.41 4.42
C LEU A 45 10.93 4.06 3.03
N VAL A 46 12.00 4.70 2.56
CA VAL A 46 11.96 5.51 1.34
C VAL A 46 11.74 4.64 0.11
N ASP A 47 12.49 3.54 0.00
CA ASP A 47 12.39 2.62 -1.12
C ASP A 47 11.14 1.75 -1.01
N ASN A 48 10.70 1.41 0.21
CA ASN A 48 9.40 0.77 0.43
C ASN A 48 8.24 1.68 -0.02
N MET A 49 8.26 2.97 0.34
CA MET A 49 7.24 3.93 -0.09
C MET A 49 7.25 4.17 -1.59
N TRP A 50 8.45 4.20 -2.21
CA TRP A 50 8.56 4.27 -3.65
C TRP A 50 7.96 3.04 -4.34
N ALA A 51 8.25 1.85 -3.82
CA ALA A 51 7.71 0.60 -4.36
C ALA A 51 6.19 0.48 -4.15
N MET A 52 5.64 0.99 -3.04
CA MET A 52 4.19 1.07 -2.82
C MET A 52 3.47 1.95 -3.85
N ARG A 53 4.17 2.93 -4.44
CA ARG A 53 3.63 3.78 -5.52
C ARG A 53 3.67 3.12 -6.89
N GLN A 54 4.41 2.01 -7.04
CA GLN A 54 4.42 1.26 -8.30
C GLN A 54 3.14 0.44 -8.43
N PRO A 55 2.58 0.28 -9.64
CA PRO A 55 1.43 -0.59 -9.84
C PRO A 55 1.79 -2.01 -9.38
N LYS A 56 0.86 -2.64 -8.66
CA LYS A 56 1.00 -4.02 -8.22
C LYS A 56 0.95 -4.90 -9.48
N ASP A 57 1.83 -5.88 -9.62
CA ASP A 57 1.83 -6.73 -10.83
C ASP A 57 0.50 -7.49 -11.05
N ASP A 58 -0.35 -7.64 -10.01
CA ASP A 58 -1.74 -8.07 -10.15
C ASP A 58 -2.55 -7.20 -11.15
N ASP A 59 -2.33 -5.88 -11.17
CA ASP A 59 -3.00 -4.92 -12.07
C ASP A 59 -2.38 -4.89 -13.48
N ARG A 60 -1.26 -5.58 -13.72
CA ARG A 60 -0.58 -5.63 -15.04
C ARG A 60 -0.98 -6.84 -15.89
N THR A 61 -1.95 -7.64 -15.46
CA THR A 61 -2.59 -8.58 -16.38
C THR A 61 -3.49 -7.77 -17.31
N PRO A 62 -3.23 -7.70 -18.64
CA PRO A 62 -4.30 -7.36 -19.55
C PRO A 62 -5.32 -8.48 -19.40
N THR A 63 -6.46 -8.18 -18.79
CA THR A 63 -7.66 -8.99 -19.01
C THR A 63 -7.84 -9.05 -20.53
N SER A 64 -7.66 -10.24 -21.10
CA SER A 64 -8.04 -10.60 -22.46
C SER A 64 -8.98 -11.78 -22.43
#